data_AF-A0A7S3ANX4-F1
#
_entry.id   AF-A0A7S3ANX4-F1
#
_cell.length_a   1.000
_cell.length_b   1.000
_cell.length_c   1.000
_cell.angle_alpha   90.00
_cell.angle_beta   90.00
_cell.angle_gamma   90.00
#
_symmetry.space_group_name_H-M   'P 1'
#
loop_
_entity.id
_entity.type
_entity.pdbx_description
1 polymer ?
#
loop_
_entity_poly.entity_id
_entity_poly.type
_entity_poly.pdbx_seq_one_letter_code
_entity_poly.pdbx_strand_id
1 'polypeptide(L)'
;EKRGSTHLARVSWFPAPLAQWDEVHPLSDWEPRPAARAYHTAARAATGMLVFGGVSGRHHLLNDCWLLELDEVGVLTDDEAPAARWRELLPEPCSPRPCGRSSHVMVPW
;
A
#
# COMPACT_ATOMS: atom_id res chain seq x y z
N GLU A 1 -14.38 -5.79 12.91
CA GLU A 1 -13.12 -6.10 12.21
C GLU A 1 -12.19 -4.90 12.37
N LYS A 2 -10.94 -5.06 12.84
CA LYS A 2 -10.05 -3.90 13.03
C LYS A 2 -9.68 -3.36 11.64
N ARG A 3 -10.07 -2.11 11.33
CA ARG A 3 -9.60 -1.40 10.14
C ARG A 3 -8.10 -1.15 10.29
N GLY A 4 -7.26 -1.69 9.41
CA GLY A 4 -5.79 -1.56 9.51
C GLY A 4 -5.34 -0.16 9.08
N SER A 5 -4.57 0.54 9.90
CA SER A 5 -4.04 1.88 9.56
C SER A 5 -2.93 1.80 8.50
N THR A 6 -2.75 2.89 7.74
CA THR A 6 -1.67 3.03 6.75
C THR A 6 -0.71 4.10 7.25
N HIS A 7 0.59 3.82 7.23
CA HIS A 7 1.62 4.76 7.70
C HIS A 7 2.67 4.92 6.60
N LEU A 8 3.16 6.13 6.42
CA LEU A 8 4.28 6.44 5.54
C LEU A 8 5.50 6.79 6.37
N ALA A 9 6.67 6.29 5.96
CA ALA A 9 7.93 6.62 6.58
C ALA A 9 8.69 7.64 5.72
N ARG A 10 8.93 8.83 6.26
CA ARG A 10 9.89 9.79 5.71
C ARG A 10 11.26 9.48 6.31
N VAL A 11 12.25 9.21 5.46
CA VAL A 11 13.62 8.90 5.91
C VAL A 11 14.55 10.04 5.53
N SER A 12 15.07 10.74 6.54
CA SER A 12 16.14 11.72 6.41
C SER A 12 17.48 11.02 6.60
N TRP A 13 18.47 11.31 5.75
CA TRP A 13 19.76 10.63 5.76
C TRP A 13 20.91 11.47 6.36
N PHE A 14 20.72 12.77 6.50
CA PHE A 14 21.68 13.70 7.09
C PHE A 14 21.00 14.57 8.16
N PRO A 15 21.62 14.80 9.33
CA PRO A 15 22.96 14.33 9.76
C PRO A 15 23.01 12.86 10.21
N ALA A 16 21.88 12.15 10.26
CA ALA A 16 21.78 10.73 10.60
C ALA A 16 20.52 10.12 9.95
N PRO A 17 20.47 8.78 9.75
CA PRO A 17 19.26 8.11 9.26
C PRO A 17 18.17 8.16 10.33
N LEU A 18 17.17 9.02 10.13
CA LEU A 18 16.00 9.14 11.00
C LEU A 18 14.73 8.88 10.20
N ALA A 19 13.88 8.00 10.72
CA ALA A 19 12.55 7.75 10.18
C ALA A 19 11.51 8.52 10.99
N GLN A 20 10.73 9.35 10.31
CA GLN A 20 9.48 9.91 10.82
C GLN A 20 8.32 9.11 10.24
N TRP A 21 7.35 8.76 11.08
CA TRP A 21 6.17 8.00 10.68
C TRP A 21 4.94 8.89 10.76
N ASP A 22 4.25 9.03 9.64
CA ASP A 22 3.01 9.80 9.55
C ASP A 22 1.86 8.85 9.19
N GLU A 23 0.77 8.88 9.96
CA GLU A 23 -0.43 8.11 9.63
C GLU A 23 -1.16 8.76 8.44
N VAL A 24 -1.48 7.95 7.43
CA VAL A 24 -2.30 8.40 6.31
C VAL A 24 -3.75 8.32 6.75
N HIS A 25 -4.38 9.48 6.94
CA HIS A 25 -5.80 9.59 7.16
C HIS A 25 -6.53 9.55 5.81
N PRO A 26 -7.48 8.61 5.61
CA PRO A 26 -8.29 8.61 4.40
C PRO A 26 -9.13 9.88 4.34
N LEU A 27 -9.43 10.35 3.13
CA LEU A 27 -10.25 11.55 2.94
C LEU A 27 -11.68 11.34 3.44
N SER A 28 -12.14 10.09 3.49
CA SER A 28 -13.42 9.71 4.10
C SER A 28 -13.44 8.24 4.54
N ASP A 29 -14.40 7.88 5.39
CA ASP A 29 -14.60 6.48 5.85
C ASP A 29 -15.01 5.51 4.73
N TRP A 30 -15.44 6.03 3.58
CA TRP A 30 -15.91 5.27 2.42
C TRP A 30 -14.82 4.98 1.39
N GLU A 31 -13.63 5.57 1.58
CA GLU A 31 -12.54 5.37 0.65
C GLU A 31 -12.10 3.89 0.65
N PRO A 32 -12.01 3.25 -0.53
CA PRO A 32 -11.65 1.84 -0.62
C PRO A 32 -10.22 1.64 -0.14
N ARG A 33 -9.99 0.60 0.64
CA ARG A 33 -8.68 0.27 1.21
C ARG A 33 -8.56 -1.23 1.43
N PRO A 34 -7.34 -1.79 1.33
CA PRO A 34 -7.15 -3.21 1.54
C PRO A 34 -7.57 -3.64 2.94
N ALA A 35 -8.09 -4.85 3.06
CA ALA A 35 -8.21 -5.50 4.36
C ALA A 35 -6.84 -5.62 5.03
N ALA A 36 -6.83 -5.61 6.37
CA ALA A 36 -5.64 -5.92 7.14
C ALA A 36 -5.10 -7.30 6.75
N ARG A 37 -3.80 -7.37 6.44
CA ARG A 37 -3.18 -8.54 5.83
C ARG A 37 -1.76 -8.81 6.33
N ALA A 38 -1.36 -10.09 6.32
CA ALA A 38 0.00 -10.54 6.59
C ALA A 38 0.57 -11.32 5.39
N TYR A 39 1.90 -11.47 5.32
CA TYR A 39 2.60 -12.29 4.32
C TYR A 39 2.26 -11.97 2.85
N HIS A 40 1.91 -10.71 2.57
CA HIS A 40 1.70 -10.18 1.23
C HIS A 40 3.05 -9.86 0.58
N THR A 41 3.09 -9.74 -0.75
CA THR A 41 4.22 -9.09 -1.41
C THR A 41 3.92 -7.62 -1.65
N ALA A 42 4.94 -6.77 -1.53
CA ALA A 42 4.90 -5.39 -1.93
C ALA A 42 6.07 -5.04 -2.86
N ALA A 43 5.85 -4.12 -3.81
CA ALA A 43 6.90 -3.59 -4.68
C ALA A 43 6.66 -2.13 -5.01
N ARG A 44 7.74 -1.35 -5.19
CA ARG A 44 7.66 0.04 -5.63
C ARG A 44 7.15 0.10 -7.07
N ALA A 45 6.16 0.95 -7.32
CA ALA A 45 5.70 1.34 -8.65
C ALA A 45 6.07 2.79 -8.92
N ALA A 46 5.90 3.25 -10.17
CA ALA A 46 6.24 4.62 -10.57
C ALA A 46 5.58 5.68 -9.67
N THR A 47 4.29 5.51 -9.36
CA THR A 47 3.49 6.48 -8.60
C THR A 47 3.20 6.06 -7.16
N GLY A 48 3.82 4.98 -6.66
CA GLY A 48 3.29 4.36 -5.45
C GLY A 48 3.90 3.04 -5.02
N MET A 49 3.11 2.23 -4.32
CA MET A 49 3.48 0.88 -3.91
C MET A 49 2.36 -0.09 -4.29
N LEU A 50 2.74 -1.16 -5.00
CA LEU A 50 1.86 -2.27 -5.29
C LEU A 50 1.89 -3.28 -4.14
N VAL A 51 0.72 -3.81 -3.79
CA VAL A 51 0.53 -4.88 -2.80
C VAL A 51 -0.31 -5.98 -3.44
N PHE A 52 0.13 -7.23 -3.34
CA PHE A 52 -0.60 -8.38 -3.85
C PHE A 52 -0.71 -9.50 -2.82
N GLY A 53 -1.92 -10.06 -2.72
CA GLY A 53 -2.24 -11.23 -1.94
C GLY A 53 -1.98 -11.09 -0.44
N GLY A 54 -1.48 -12.16 0.17
CA GLY A 54 -1.31 -12.30 1.61
C GLY A 54 -2.51 -12.99 2.27
N VAL A 55 -2.65 -12.77 3.57
CA VAL A 55 -3.62 -13.46 4.43
C VAL A 55 -4.38 -12.45 5.26
N SER A 56 -5.71 -12.44 5.22
CA SER A 56 -6.56 -11.69 6.17
C SER A 56 -7.23 -12.62 7.19
N GLY A 57 -7.56 -12.07 8.37
CA GLY A 57 -8.38 -12.73 9.39
C GLY A 57 -7.92 -14.16 9.75
N ARG A 58 -8.87 -15.09 9.82
CA ARG A 58 -8.64 -16.53 10.13
C ARG A 58 -8.09 -17.30 8.92
N HIS A 59 -6.96 -16.88 8.38
CA HIS A 59 -6.24 -17.56 7.29
C HIS A 59 -6.90 -17.47 5.90
N HIS A 60 -7.66 -16.41 5.61
CA HIS A 60 -8.20 -16.19 4.27
C HIS A 60 -7.09 -15.72 3.33
N LEU A 61 -6.71 -16.56 2.37
CA LEU A 61 -5.77 -16.21 1.30
C LEU A 61 -6.40 -15.19 0.35
N LEU A 62 -5.69 -14.09 0.15
CA LEU A 62 -6.12 -12.99 -0.71
C LEU A 62 -5.50 -13.11 -2.11
N ASN A 63 -6.25 -12.71 -3.13
CA ASN A 63 -5.82 -12.61 -4.52
C ASN A 63 -6.06 -11.22 -5.12
N ASP A 64 -6.28 -10.21 -4.28
CA ASP A 64 -6.46 -8.83 -4.68
C ASP A 64 -5.12 -8.13 -4.90
N CYS A 65 -5.16 -7.10 -5.74
CA CYS A 65 -4.02 -6.22 -6.01
C CYS A 65 -4.42 -4.79 -5.67
N TRP A 66 -3.57 -4.10 -4.92
CA TRP A 66 -3.79 -2.74 -4.46
C TRP A 66 -2.60 -1.86 -4.84
N LEU A 67 -2.89 -0.62 -5.24
CA LEU A 67 -1.91 0.44 -5.41
C LEU A 67 -2.13 1.48 -4.32
N LEU A 68 -1.09 1.76 -3.54
CA LEU A 68 -1.01 2.98 -2.73
C LEU A 68 -0.43 4.08 -3.62
N GLU A 69 -1.31 4.90 -4.20
CA GLU A 69 -0.91 6.07 -4.99
C GLU A 69 -0.41 7.15 -4.02
N LEU A 70 0.80 7.65 -4.27
CA LEU A 70 1.36 8.79 -3.55
C LEU A 70 1.26 10.01 -4.48
N ASP A 71 0.58 11.06 -4.05
CA ASP A 71 0.57 12.29 -4.83
C ASP A 71 1.93 12.98 -4.65
N GLU A 72 2.77 12.96 -5.69
CA GLU A 72 4.08 13.64 -5.70
C GLU A 72 3.96 15.18 -5.69
N VAL A 73 2.74 15.73 -5.72
CA VAL A 73 2.50 17.17 -5.79
C VAL A 73 2.26 17.74 -4.41
N GLY A 74 3.37 17.96 -3.73
CA GLY A 74 3.48 18.92 -2.65
C GLY A 74 4.96 19.25 -2.54
N VAL A 75 5.32 20.50 -2.78
CA VAL A 75 6.54 21.08 -2.21
C VAL A 75 6.69 20.46 -0.83
N LEU A 76 7.84 19.85 -0.54
CA LEU A 76 8.21 19.40 0.79
C LEU A 76 8.22 20.63 1.71
N THR A 77 7.05 21.17 2.06
CA THR A 77 6.87 21.94 3.26
C THR A 77 6.98 20.90 4.34
N ASP A 78 7.96 21.07 5.23
CA ASP A 78 8.35 20.09 6.24
C ASP A 78 7.20 19.64 7.16
N ASP A 79 6.04 20.31 7.08
CA ASP A 79 4.94 20.20 8.03
C ASP A 79 3.77 19.31 7.59
N GLU A 80 3.65 18.90 6.32
CA GLU A 80 2.49 18.13 5.83
C GLU A 80 2.86 16.75 5.26
N ALA A 81 2.13 15.71 5.66
CA ALA A 81 2.27 14.37 5.11
C ALA A 81 1.78 14.35 3.65
N PRO A 82 2.45 13.62 2.74
CA PRO A 82 1.99 13.51 1.37
C PRO A 82 0.60 12.88 1.33
N ALA A 83 -0.29 13.43 0.48
CA ALA A 83 -1.57 12.80 0.21
C ALA A 83 -1.33 11.41 -0.39
N ALA A 84 -2.02 10.41 0.15
CA ALA A 84 -1.92 9.04 -0.31
C ALA A 84 -3.29 8.36 -0.30
N ARG A 85 -3.57 7.59 -1.34
CA ARG A 85 -4.85 6.90 -1.51
C ARG A 85 -4.67 5.47 -1.97
N TRP A 86 -5.57 4.60 -1.51
CA TRP A 86 -5.60 3.20 -1.94
C TRP A 86 -6.53 3.04 -3.14
N ARG A 87 -6.09 2.22 -4.11
CA ARG A 87 -6.88 1.83 -5.26
C ARG A 87 -6.76 0.34 -5.51
N GLU A 88 -7.88 -0.38 -5.60
CA GLU A 88 -7.85 -1.76 -6.05
C GLU A 88 -7.61 -1.81 -7.57
N LEU A 89 -6.68 -2.66 -8.01
CA LEU A 89 -6.39 -2.90 -9.42
C LEU A 89 -7.12 -4.15 -9.90
N LEU A 90 -8.01 -3.98 -10.86
CA LEU A 90 -8.72 -5.08 -11.51
C LEU A 90 -7.82 -5.75 -12.56
N PRO A 91 -7.94 -7.08 -12.77
CA PRO A 91 -7.19 -7.74 -13.83
C PRO A 91 -7.74 -7.34 -15.19
N GLU A 92 -6.87 -7.32 -16.20
CA GLU A 92 -7.33 -7.26 -17.58
C GLU A 92 -8.16 -8.52 -17.92
N PRO A 93 -9.20 -8.42 -18.76
CA PRO A 93 -10.09 -9.55 -19.07
C PRO A 93 -9.38 -10.82 -19.55
N CYS A 94 -8.25 -10.68 -20.25
CA CYS A 94 -7.45 -11.77 -20.78
C CYS A 94 -6.24 -12.17 -19.92
N SER A 95 -6.04 -11.51 -18.77
CA SER A 95 -4.91 -11.77 -17.87
C SER A 95 -5.44 -11.91 -16.43
N PRO A 96 -5.98 -13.09 -16.06
CA PRO A 96 -6.56 -13.30 -14.75
C PRO A 96 -5.52 -13.12 -13.64
N ARG A 97 -5.97 -12.64 -12.47
CA ARG A 97 -5.10 -12.56 -11.29
C ARG A 97 -4.63 -13.97 -10.89
N PRO A 98 -3.41 -14.11 -10.35
CA PRO A 98 -3.00 -15.35 -9.70
C PRO A 98 -3.96 -15.73 -8.56
N CYS A 99 -4.08 -17.03 -8.24
CA CYS A 99 -4.89 -17.48 -7.11
C CYS A 99 -4.40 -16.92 -5.77
N GLY A 100 -5.27 -16.94 -4.75
CA GLY A 100 -4.94 -16.41 -3.44
C GLY A 100 -3.73 -17.10 -2.83
N ARG A 101 -2.76 -16.32 -2.33
CA ARG A 101 -1.44 -16.84 -1.94
C ARG A 101 -0.75 -15.94 -0.91
N SER A 102 0.13 -16.56 -0.15
CA SER A 102 1.03 -15.91 0.81
C SER A 102 2.46 -16.42 0.61
N SER A 103 3.44 -15.80 1.27
CA SER A 103 4.84 -16.23 1.22
C SER A 103 5.42 -16.32 -0.20
N HIS A 104 5.07 -15.35 -1.05
CA HIS A 104 5.48 -15.26 -2.45
C HIS A 104 6.26 -13.97 -2.73
N VAL A 105 6.70 -13.79 -3.98
CA VAL A 105 7.41 -12.60 -4.48
C VAL A 105 6.74 -12.04 -5.73
N MET A 106 7.00 -10.78 -6.03
CA MET A 106 6.43 -9.99 -7.12
C MET A 106 7.47 -8.95 -7.52
N VAL A 107 7.66 -8.76 -8.82
CA VAL A 107 8.47 -7.69 -9.39
C VAL A 107 7.64 -7.03 -10.48
N PRO A 108 7.34 -5.72 -10.37
CA PRO A 108 6.69 -4.98 -11.44
C PRO A 108 7.67 -4.78 -12.60
N TRP A 109 7.13 -4.73 -13.82
CA TRP A 109 7.89 -4.49 -15.06
C TRP A 109 7.54 -3.13 -15.70
#